data_AF-A0A2V8JVY8-F1
#
_entry.id   AF-A0A2V8JVY8-F1
#
_cell.length_a   1.000
_cell.length_b   1.000
_cell.length_c   1.000
_cell.angle_alpha   90.00
_cell.angle_beta   90.00
_cell.angle_gamma   90.00
#
_symmetry.space_group_name_H-M   'P 1'
#
loop_
_entity.id
_entity.type
_entity.pdbx_description
1 polymer ?
#
loop_
_entity_poly.entity_id
_entity_poly.type
_entity_poly.pdbx_seq_one_letter_code
_entity_poly.pdbx_strand_id
1 'polypeptide(L)' 'MSEGFKSWRVALAENKLGPEQLAVLQGMVSDGEADSVEAAAAKLDWQDSVINPDEHMYGF' A
#
# COMPACT_ATOMS: atom_id res chain seq x y z
N MET A 1 -0.02 2.42 18.50
CA MET A 1 -0.76 2.48 17.22
C MET A 1 0.26 2.89 16.19
N SER A 2 0.69 1.97 15.34
CA SER A 2 1.69 2.21 14.31
C SER A 2 1.23 3.40 13.47
N GLU A 3 2.01 4.48 13.41
CA GLU A 3 1.76 5.61 12.52
C GLU A 3 1.61 5.05 11.10
N GLY A 4 0.37 4.92 10.64
CA GLY A 4 0.05 4.41 9.32
C GLY A 4 0.65 5.38 8.31
N PHE A 5 1.56 4.90 7.47
CA PHE A 5 2.03 5.70 6.36
C PHE A 5 0.86 5.90 5.39
N LYS A 6 0.73 7.11 4.84
CA LYS A 6 -0.39 7.49 3.97
C LYS A 6 -0.44 6.76 2.63
N SER A 7 0.67 6.13 2.23
CA SER A 7 0.73 5.42 0.95
C SER A 7 1.80 4.31 0.96
N TRP A 8 1.39 3.09 0.61
CA TRP A 8 2.27 1.92 0.52
C TRP A 8 3.38 2.12 -0.51
N ARG A 9 3.04 2.77 -1.63
CA ARG A 9 4.01 3.09 -2.69
C ARG A 9 5.07 4.07 -2.20
N VAL A 10 4.63 5.14 -1.53
CA VAL A 10 5.55 6.17 -1.01
C VAL A 10 6.46 5.58 0.07
N ALA A 11 5.89 4.82 0.99
CA ALA A 11 6.67 4.16 2.04
C ALA A 11 7.66 3.14 1.47
N LEU A 12 7.30 2.39 0.42
CA LEU A 12 8.22 1.49 -0.27
C LEU A 12 9.35 2.25 -0.95
N ALA A 13 9.04 3.33 -1.70
CA ALA A 13 10.03 4.14 -2.41
C ALA A 13 11.00 4.87 -1.47
N GLU A 14 10.52 5.32 -0.32
CA GLU A 14 11.34 5.95 0.73
C GLU A 14 12.00 4.93 1.67
N ASN A 15 11.80 3.62 1.44
CA ASN A 15 12.27 2.53 2.29
C ASN A 15 11.90 2.71 3.77
N LYS A 16 10.70 3.26 4.01
CA LYS A 16 10.10 3.47 5.34
C LYS A 16 9.25 2.27 5.79
N LEU A 17 9.13 1.25 4.94
CA LEU A 17 8.46 0.00 5.30
C LEU A 17 9.33 -0.81 6.25
N GLY A 18 8.76 -1.16 7.39
CA GLY A 18 9.29 -2.15 8.30
C GLY A 18 9.21 -3.57 7.71
N PRO A 19 9.92 -4.53 8.34
CA PRO A 19 10.02 -5.90 7.85
C PRO A 19 8.65 -6.60 7.76
N GLU A 20 7.73 -6.30 8.67
CA GLU A 20 6.37 -6.89 8.67
C GLU A 20 5.54 -6.38 7.47
N GLN A 21 5.67 -5.10 7.11
CA GLN A 21 4.94 -4.53 5.98
C GLN A 21 5.52 -5.01 4.64
N LEU A 22 6.84 -5.17 4.57
CA LEU A 22 7.51 -5.80 3.43
C LEU A 22 7.09 -7.26 3.25
N ALA A 23 6.91 -8.00 4.35
CA ALA A 23 6.42 -9.38 4.31
C ALA A 23 5.00 -9.47 3.76
N VAL A 24 4.12 -8.50 4.06
CA VAL A 24 2.78 -8.42 3.44
C VAL A 24 2.88 -8.27 1.93
N LEU A 25 3.70 -7.33 1.45
CA LEU A 25 3.87 -7.12 0.00
C LEU A 25 4.46 -8.35 -0.70
N GLN A 26 5.45 -9.01 -0.09
CA GLN A 26 6.03 -10.24 -0.62
C GLN A 26 5.05 -11.42 -0.59
N GLY A 27 4.19 -11.49 0.44
CA GLY A 27 3.09 -12.44 0.51
C GLY A 27 2.15 -12.29 -0.67
N MET A 28 1.68 -11.08 -0.95
CA MET A 28 0.81 -10.80 -2.10
C MET A 28 1.42 -11.22 -3.44
N VAL A 29 2.73 -11.01 -3.62
CA VAL A 29 3.43 -11.47 -4.83
C VAL A 29 3.49 -13.00 -4.88
N SER A 30 3.75 -13.64 -3.75
CA SER A 30 3.85 -15.10 -3.64
C SER A 30 2.50 -15.78 -3.85
N ASP A 31 1.41 -15.17 -3.40
CA ASP A 31 0.03 -15.62 -3.62
C ASP A 31 -0.47 -15.33 -5.06
N GLY A 32 0.33 -14.64 -5.88
CA GLY A 32 -0.04 -14.26 -7.24
C GLY A 32 -1.07 -13.12 -7.30
N GLU A 33 -1.29 -12.40 -6.19
CA GLU A 33 -2.16 -11.23 -6.16
C GLU A 33 -1.55 -10.00 -6.84
N ALA A 34 -0.22 -9.98 -7.03
CA ALA A 34 0.52 -8.93 -7.70
C ALA A 34 1.77 -9.48 -8.39
N ASP A 35 2.16 -8.89 -9.53
CA ASP A 35 3.34 -9.32 -10.29
C ASP A 35 4.67 -8.95 -9.60
N SER A 36 4.67 -7.90 -8.79
CA SER A 36 5.86 -7.37 -8.10
C SER A 36 5.49 -6.68 -6.79
N VAL A 37 6.47 -6.47 -5.91
CA VAL A 37 6.30 -5.76 -4.62
C VAL A 37 5.78 -4.34 -4.83
N GLU A 38 6.22 -3.63 -5.90
CA GLU A 38 5.66 -2.32 -6.25
C GLU A 38 4.19 -2.40 -6.68
N ALA A 39 3.81 -3.45 -7.41
CA ALA A 39 2.42 -3.66 -7.85
C ALA A 39 1.51 -4.00 -6.66
N ALA A 40 2.01 -4.82 -5.71
CA ALA A 40 1.33 -5.10 -4.44
C ALA A 40 1.11 -3.80 -3.64
N ALA A 41 2.13 -2.95 -3.55
CA ALA A 41 2.04 -1.68 -2.85
C ALA A 41 1.01 -0.75 -3.51
N ALA A 42 1.00 -0.65 -4.84
CA ALA A 42 0.01 0.13 -5.57
C ALA A 42 -1.43 -0.39 -5.40
N LYS A 43 -1.61 -1.71 -5.31
CA LYS A 43 -2.91 -2.34 -5.11
C LYS A 43 -3.46 -2.08 -3.70
N LEU A 44 -2.61 -2.17 -2.67
CA LEU A 44 -2.99 -1.82 -1.30
C LEU A 44 -3.31 -0.33 -1.15
N ASP A 45 -2.54 0.53 -1.81
CA ASP A 45 -2.77 1.97 -1.86
C ASP A 45 -4.16 2.31 -2.43
N TRP A 46 -4.52 1.63 -3.52
CA TRP A 46 -5.83 1.75 -4.15
C TRP A 46 -6.96 1.19 -3.27
N GLN A 47 -6.75 0.04 -2.62
CA GLN A 47 -7.73 -0.52 -1.69
C GLN A 47 -7.99 0.41 -0.50
N ASP A 48 -6.95 1.01 0.07
CA ASP A 48 -7.08 1.97 1.17
C ASP A 48 -7.84 3.23 0.73
N SER A 49 -7.54 3.74 -0.48
CA SER A 49 -8.24 4.89 -1.09
C SER A 49 -9.71 4.61 -1.40
N VAL A 50 -10.08 3.37 -1.73
CA VAL A 50 -11.48 2.96 -1.99
C VAL A 50 -12.27 2.77 -0.69
N ILE A 51 -11.60 2.36 0.40
CA ILE A 51 -12.24 2.12 1.70
C ILE A 51 -12.44 3.43 2.50
N ASN A 52 -11.66 4.48 2.22
CA ASN A 52 -11.89 5.84 2.72
C ASN A 52 -12.42 6.77 1.60
N PRO A 53 -13.72 6.68 1.23
CA PRO A 53 -14.30 7.54 0.20
C PRO A 53 -14.39 9.02 0.60
N ASP A 54 -14.07 9.39 1.85
CA ASP A 54 -14.22 10.75 2.38
C ASP A 54 -13.09 11.73 1.94
N GLU A 55 -11.89 11.24 1.56
CA GLU A 55 -10.76 12.13 1.21
C GLU A 55 -10.55 12.36 -0.31
N HIS A 56 -11.31 11.71 -1.19
CA HIS A 56 -11.19 11.90 -2.65
C HIS A 56 -12.39 12.61 -3.31
N MET A 57 -13.32 13.17 -2.53
CA MET A 57 -14.49 13.92 -3.01
C MET A 57 -14.33 15.46 -2.96
N TYR A 58 -13.12 16.00 -2.83
CA TYR A 58 -12.87 17.45 -3.06
C TYR A 58 -12.06 17.65 -4.34
N GLY A 59 -12.77 17.51 -5.45
CA GLY A 59 -12.29 17.83 -6.78
C GLY A 59 -13.35 18.54 -7.63
N PHE A 60 -14.05 19.55 -7.07
CA PHE A 60 -14.47 20.77 -7.78
C PHE A 60 -15.06 21.81 -6.82
#